data_AF-A0A7C3LHH4-F1
#
_entry.id   AF-A0A7C3LHH4-F1
#
_cell.length_a   1.000
_cell.length_b   1.000
_cell.length_c   1.000
_cell.angle_alpha   90.00
_cell.angle_beta   90.00
_cell.angle_gamma   90.00
#
_symmetry.space_group_name_H-M   'P 1'
#
loop_
_entity.id
_entity.type
_entity.pdbx_description
1 polymer ?
#
loop_
_entity_poly.entity_id
_entity_poly.type
_entity_poly.pdbx_seq_one_letter_code
_entity_poly.pdbx_strand_id
1 'polypeptide(L)'
;MGTYETDAVLAILQPEEGGEDAGMPNGDFACLAPGPNGTILMAGRAAADDEGNRNHIEIGVMDPKQDKFFNAKTDLMSVTQDSAIKIEPIDPNTEPHALVRISDSEYWMLVSGDQQGDNDSAQGQFLYRLELTFPADLAQAAPGSIKVKVLGREDMSAANALFASDGGVFGMAVGREVNGGRRLYTADWQGNLYTLTPAP
;
A
#
# COMPACT_ATOMS: atom_id res chain seq x y z
N MET A 1 -10.43 19.68 27.25
CA MET A 1 -10.06 18.81 26.12
C MET A 1 -10.79 19.35 24.92
N GLY A 2 -10.09 19.65 23.82
CA GLY A 2 -10.76 20.05 22.58
C GLY A 2 -11.51 18.86 22.02
N THR A 3 -12.83 19.00 21.82
CA THR A 3 -13.61 18.09 20.99
C THR A 3 -13.12 18.28 19.56
N TYR A 4 -12.42 17.29 19.02
CA TYR A 4 -12.12 17.26 17.60
C TYR A 4 -13.40 16.82 16.89
N GLU A 5 -14.00 17.72 16.12
CA GLU A 5 -15.06 17.37 15.17
C GLU A 5 -14.37 16.65 14.00
N THR A 6 -14.73 15.39 13.76
CA THR A 6 -14.27 14.64 12.59
C THR A 6 -15.33 14.75 11.51
N ASP A 7 -14.99 15.42 10.41
CA ASP A 7 -15.97 15.77 9.37
C ASP A 7 -16.46 14.54 8.56
N ALA A 8 -15.73 13.43 8.62
CA ALA A 8 -16.17 12.09 8.17
C ALA A 8 -15.15 11.04 8.64
N VAL A 9 -15.63 9.94 9.25
CA VAL A 9 -14.84 8.72 9.43
C VAL A 9 -15.44 7.69 8.49
N LEU A 10 -14.73 7.33 7.42
CA LEU A 10 -15.09 6.14 6.64
C LEU A 10 -14.50 4.93 7.36
N ALA A 11 -15.35 4.21 8.09
CA ALA A 11 -14.99 2.92 8.66
C ALA A 11 -15.13 1.85 7.57
N ILE A 12 -14.02 1.46 6.96
CA ILE A 12 -13.99 0.25 6.13
C ILE A 12 -13.94 -0.92 7.10
N LEU A 13 -15.07 -1.60 7.28
CA LEU A 13 -15.10 -2.83 8.05
C LEU A 13 -14.41 -3.91 7.23
N GLN A 14 -13.48 -4.65 7.83
CA GLN A 14 -13.11 -5.95 7.29
C GLN A 14 -14.41 -6.76 7.18
N PRO A 15 -14.82 -7.21 5.98
CA PRO A 15 -15.98 -8.07 5.89
C PRO A 15 -15.72 -9.32 6.72
N GLU A 16 -16.74 -9.80 7.44
CA GLU A 16 -16.74 -11.17 7.95
C GLU A 16 -16.41 -12.11 6.78
N GLU A 17 -15.60 -13.16 7.00
CA GLU A 17 -15.04 -14.09 6.00
C GLU A 17 -16.06 -14.72 5.00
N GLY A 18 -17.35 -14.40 5.07
CA GLY A 18 -18.40 -14.84 4.15
C GLY A 18 -18.94 -13.79 3.17
N GLY A 19 -18.49 -12.52 3.24
CA GLY A 19 -18.92 -11.44 2.34
C GLY A 19 -17.86 -11.09 1.29
N GLU A 20 -17.59 -11.98 0.34
CA GLU A 20 -16.53 -11.79 -0.65
C GLU A 20 -16.91 -10.72 -1.70
N ASP A 21 -16.52 -9.46 -1.49
CA ASP A 21 -16.38 -8.53 -2.59
C ASP A 21 -15.17 -8.97 -3.44
N ALA A 22 -15.43 -9.55 -4.61
CA ALA A 22 -14.38 -10.09 -5.49
C ALA A 22 -13.34 -9.03 -5.92
N GLY A 23 -13.71 -7.76 -5.91
CA GLY A 23 -12.82 -6.64 -6.21
C GLY A 23 -11.91 -6.22 -5.06
N MET A 24 -12.17 -6.71 -3.84
CA MET A 24 -11.41 -6.38 -2.64
C MET A 24 -10.10 -7.20 -2.59
N PRO A 25 -8.93 -6.55 -2.40
CA PRO A 25 -7.72 -7.22 -1.96
C PRO A 25 -7.93 -7.89 -0.59
N ASN A 26 -7.27 -9.00 -0.31
CA ASN A 26 -7.42 -9.66 1.00
C ASN A 26 -6.92 -8.73 2.13
N GLY A 27 -7.75 -8.60 3.17
CA GLY A 27 -7.72 -7.49 4.12
C GLY A 27 -7.00 -7.72 5.44
N ASP A 28 -6.37 -8.88 5.69
CA ASP A 28 -5.68 -9.14 6.98
C ASP A 28 -4.69 -8.02 7.35
N PHE A 29 -3.92 -7.56 6.37
CA PHE A 29 -3.14 -6.33 6.43
C PHE A 29 -3.31 -5.57 5.11
N ALA A 30 -3.87 -4.37 5.19
CA ALA A 30 -4.13 -3.52 4.04
C ALA A 30 -3.81 -2.07 4.35
N CYS A 31 -3.35 -1.34 3.33
CA CYS A 31 -3.14 0.09 3.40
C CYS A 31 -3.92 0.82 2.31
N LEU A 32 -4.28 2.07 2.60
CA LEU A 32 -5.22 2.85 1.81
C LEU A 32 -4.59 4.18 1.38
N ALA A 33 -4.92 4.61 0.17
CA ALA A 33 -4.61 5.95 -0.31
C ALA A 33 -5.78 6.52 -1.12
N PRO A 34 -5.88 7.85 -1.27
CA PRO A 34 -6.83 8.44 -2.19
C PRO A 34 -6.59 7.94 -3.62
N GLY A 35 -7.63 7.42 -4.27
CA GLY A 35 -7.60 6.97 -5.66
C GLY A 35 -8.03 8.06 -6.66
N PRO A 36 -8.23 7.71 -7.95
CA PRO A 36 -8.80 8.63 -8.93
C PRO A 36 -10.26 8.99 -8.62
N ASN A 37 -10.73 10.17 -9.02
CA ASN A 37 -12.16 10.55 -9.01
C ASN A 37 -12.88 10.39 -7.66
N GLY A 38 -12.17 10.54 -6.54
CA GLY A 38 -12.75 10.40 -5.20
C GLY A 38 -12.97 8.96 -4.74
N THR A 39 -12.34 7.99 -5.43
CA THR A 39 -12.26 6.59 -4.99
C THR A 39 -11.17 6.39 -3.94
N ILE A 40 -11.09 5.20 -3.37
CA ILE A 40 -10.02 4.79 -2.46
C ILE A 40 -9.25 3.65 -3.11
N LEU A 41 -7.93 3.75 -3.10
CA LEU A 41 -7.05 2.68 -3.51
C LEU A 41 -6.70 1.86 -2.27
N MET A 42 -6.83 0.55 -2.35
CA MET A 42 -6.42 -0.38 -1.31
C MET A 42 -5.32 -1.27 -1.87
N ALA A 43 -4.21 -1.39 -1.16
CA ALA A 43 -3.24 -2.46 -1.35
C ALA A 43 -3.37 -3.45 -0.19
N GLY A 44 -3.44 -4.73 -0.51
CA GLY A 44 -3.53 -5.82 0.46
C GLY A 44 -2.89 -7.08 -0.10
N ARG A 45 -3.03 -8.19 0.62
CA ARG A 45 -2.54 -9.49 0.11
C ARG A 45 -3.48 -10.01 -0.99
N ALA A 46 -2.96 -10.86 -1.85
CA ALA A 46 -3.81 -11.68 -2.71
C ALA A 46 -4.57 -12.71 -1.87
N ALA A 47 -5.64 -13.26 -2.45
CA ALA A 47 -6.23 -14.48 -1.93
C ALA A 47 -5.18 -15.61 -1.87
N ALA A 48 -5.36 -16.54 -0.94
CA ALA A 48 -4.47 -17.69 -0.85
C ALA A 48 -4.51 -18.50 -2.14
N ASP A 49 -3.36 -18.95 -2.61
CA ASP A 49 -3.27 -19.91 -3.71
C ASP A 49 -3.75 -21.31 -3.29
N ASP A 50 -3.71 -22.27 -4.23
CA ASP A 50 -4.12 -23.66 -3.98
C ASP A 50 -3.28 -24.35 -2.88
N GLU A 51 -2.12 -23.80 -2.53
CA GLU A 51 -1.23 -24.27 -1.47
C GLU A 51 -1.42 -23.52 -0.15
N GLY A 52 -2.33 -22.54 -0.10
CA GLY A 52 -2.61 -21.73 1.08
C GLY A 52 -1.67 -20.54 1.27
N ASN A 53 -0.76 -20.27 0.32
CA ASN A 53 0.20 -19.18 0.43
C ASN A 53 -0.41 -17.86 -0.03
N ARG A 54 0.00 -16.75 0.60
CA ARG A 54 -0.51 -15.39 0.32
C ARG A 54 0.64 -14.45 -0.04
N ASN A 55 1.45 -14.85 -1.02
CA ASN A 55 2.76 -14.23 -1.29
C ASN A 55 2.69 -13.02 -2.22
N HIS A 56 1.50 -12.67 -2.71
CA HIS A 56 1.29 -11.65 -3.72
C HIS A 56 0.59 -10.44 -3.09
N ILE A 57 0.89 -9.25 -3.61
CA ILE A 57 0.21 -8.01 -3.26
C ILE A 57 -0.76 -7.67 -4.38
N GLU A 58 -2.01 -7.43 -4.01
CA GLU A 58 -3.04 -6.95 -4.91
C GLU A 58 -3.36 -5.49 -4.62
N ILE A 59 -3.72 -4.75 -5.67
CA ILE A 59 -4.28 -3.42 -5.55
C ILE A 59 -5.69 -3.40 -6.14
N GLY A 60 -6.63 -2.83 -5.38
CA GLY A 60 -8.04 -2.71 -5.74
C GLY A 60 -8.53 -1.28 -5.55
N VAL A 61 -9.64 -0.94 -6.21
CA VAL A 61 -10.26 0.38 -6.12
C VAL A 61 -11.65 0.27 -5.50
N MET A 62 -11.88 1.01 -4.43
CA MET A 62 -13.15 1.10 -3.71
C MET A 62 -13.92 2.35 -4.14
N ASP A 63 -15.22 2.21 -4.39
CA ASP A 63 -16.19 3.29 -4.41
C ASP A 63 -16.70 3.56 -2.99
N PRO A 64 -16.23 4.62 -2.30
CA PRO A 64 -16.66 4.93 -0.94
C PRO A 64 -18.13 5.38 -0.86
N LYS A 65 -18.76 5.71 -2.00
CA LYS A 65 -20.19 6.08 -2.03
C LYS A 65 -21.10 4.87 -2.00
N GLN A 66 -20.61 3.74 -2.49
CA GLN A 66 -21.35 2.48 -2.55
C GLN A 66 -20.89 1.47 -1.51
N ASP A 67 -19.80 1.77 -0.81
CA ASP A 67 -19.13 0.87 0.13
C ASP A 67 -18.80 -0.48 -0.52
N LYS A 68 -18.25 -0.41 -1.74
CA LYS A 68 -17.94 -1.58 -2.59
C LYS A 68 -16.68 -1.37 -3.40
N PHE A 69 -16.03 -2.46 -3.76
CA PHE A 69 -14.92 -2.46 -4.71
C PHE A 69 -15.42 -2.56 -6.14
N PHE A 70 -14.72 -1.85 -7.02
CA PHE A 70 -14.77 -2.12 -8.44
C PHE A 70 -14.07 -3.44 -8.73
N ASN A 71 -14.42 -4.07 -9.85
CA ASN A 71 -13.73 -5.26 -10.33
C ASN A 71 -12.31 -4.97 -10.88
N ALA A 72 -11.83 -3.74 -10.72
CA ALA A 72 -10.47 -3.31 -11.02
C ALA A 72 -9.50 -3.77 -9.91
N LYS A 73 -9.11 -5.04 -9.93
CA LYS A 73 -8.13 -5.63 -9.01
C LYS A 73 -6.93 -6.17 -9.78
N THR A 74 -5.71 -5.77 -9.40
CA THR A 74 -4.47 -6.18 -10.10
C THR A 74 -3.46 -6.73 -9.11
N ASP A 75 -2.97 -7.95 -9.38
CA ASP A 75 -1.78 -8.52 -8.76
C ASP A 75 -0.52 -7.82 -9.25
N LEU A 76 0.18 -7.15 -8.33
CA LEU A 76 1.34 -6.34 -8.62
C LEU A 76 2.57 -7.17 -9.03
N MET A 77 2.72 -8.38 -8.50
CA MET A 77 3.85 -9.26 -8.81
C MET A 77 3.72 -9.74 -10.25
N SER A 78 2.53 -10.22 -10.63
CA SER A 78 2.25 -10.72 -11.98
C SER A 78 2.45 -9.65 -13.07
N VAL A 79 1.97 -8.43 -12.85
CA VAL A 79 2.07 -7.37 -13.88
C VAL A 79 3.45 -6.70 -13.95
N THR A 80 4.33 -6.95 -12.98
CA THR A 80 5.69 -6.39 -12.96
C THR A 80 6.79 -7.40 -13.22
N GLN A 81 6.46 -8.69 -13.42
CA GLN A 81 7.43 -9.78 -13.59
C GLN A 81 8.49 -9.54 -14.69
N ASP A 82 8.08 -8.92 -15.81
CA ASP A 82 8.93 -8.64 -16.97
C ASP A 82 9.56 -7.24 -16.93
N SER A 83 9.33 -6.48 -15.85
CA SER A 83 9.88 -5.13 -15.68
C SER A 83 11.33 -5.19 -15.19
N ALA A 84 12.13 -4.19 -15.57
CA ALA A 84 13.51 -4.04 -15.09
C ALA A 84 13.58 -3.87 -13.56
N ILE A 85 12.57 -3.24 -12.99
CA ILE A 85 12.32 -3.17 -11.55
C ILE A 85 10.99 -3.88 -11.33
N LYS A 86 11.00 -4.91 -10.49
CA LYS A 86 9.85 -5.76 -10.21
C LYS A 86 9.56 -5.79 -8.72
N ILE A 87 8.31 -6.03 -8.38
CA ILE A 87 7.91 -6.33 -7.01
C ILE A 87 8.21 -7.81 -6.80
N GLU A 88 9.05 -8.10 -5.81
CA GLU A 88 9.48 -9.46 -5.51
C GLU A 88 8.80 -9.92 -4.23
N PRO A 89 8.36 -11.19 -4.16
CA PRO A 89 8.08 -11.79 -2.86
C PRO A 89 9.41 -11.86 -2.12
N ILE A 90 9.51 -11.16 -0.99
CA ILE A 90 10.69 -11.22 -0.12
C ILE A 90 10.60 -12.47 0.77
N ASP A 91 9.37 -12.86 1.10
CA ASP A 91 9.02 -14.01 1.91
C ASP A 91 7.53 -14.40 1.71
N PRO A 92 7.05 -15.53 2.26
CA PRO A 92 5.65 -15.95 2.13
C PRO A 92 4.61 -15.04 2.80
N ASN A 93 5.06 -14.09 3.61
CA ASN A 93 4.23 -13.16 4.36
C ASN A 93 4.43 -11.70 3.94
N THR A 94 5.02 -11.46 2.77
CA THR A 94 5.25 -10.11 2.25
C THR A 94 3.94 -9.33 2.20
N GLU A 95 3.92 -8.14 2.81
CA GLU A 95 2.69 -7.37 2.99
C GLU A 95 2.85 -5.86 2.86
N PRO A 96 1.82 -5.15 2.34
CA PRO A 96 1.86 -3.70 2.22
C PRO A 96 1.45 -3.02 3.54
N HIS A 97 2.35 -2.26 4.15
CA HIS A 97 2.07 -1.55 5.42
C HIS A 97 1.53 -0.14 5.21
N ALA A 98 2.02 0.52 4.18
CA ALA A 98 1.66 1.90 3.91
C ALA A 98 1.63 2.18 2.42
N LEU A 99 0.66 3.01 2.03
CA LEU A 99 0.49 3.47 0.67
C LEU A 99 0.18 4.97 0.73
N VAL A 100 0.92 5.76 -0.02
CA VAL A 100 0.70 7.20 -0.10
C VAL A 100 0.66 7.65 -1.54
N ARG A 101 -0.26 8.57 -1.84
CA ARG A 101 -0.33 9.21 -3.16
C ARG A 101 0.59 10.42 -3.19
N ILE A 102 1.47 10.45 -4.18
CA ILE A 102 2.46 11.52 -4.38
C ILE A 102 2.00 12.50 -5.48
N SER A 103 1.39 11.98 -6.54
CA SER A 103 0.86 12.76 -7.65
C SER A 103 -0.41 12.12 -8.20
N ASP A 104 -0.91 12.59 -9.35
CA ASP A 104 -2.13 12.03 -9.91
C ASP A 104 -2.02 10.54 -10.25
N SER A 105 -0.83 10.08 -10.66
CA SER A 105 -0.52 8.70 -11.03
C SER A 105 0.59 8.05 -10.19
N GLU A 106 1.38 8.81 -9.43
CA GLU A 106 2.49 8.27 -8.63
C GLU A 106 2.06 7.96 -7.19
N TYR A 107 2.34 6.73 -6.77
CA TYR A 107 2.08 6.20 -5.43
C TYR A 107 3.34 5.57 -4.89
N TRP A 108 3.57 5.73 -3.60
CA TRP A 108 4.69 5.10 -2.92
C TRP A 108 4.14 4.08 -1.92
N MET A 109 4.62 2.85 -2.03
CA MET A 109 4.16 1.71 -1.25
C MET A 109 5.32 1.15 -0.44
N LEU A 110 5.12 1.06 0.87
CA LEU A 110 6.04 0.38 1.77
C LEU A 110 5.57 -1.06 1.94
N VAL A 111 6.49 -1.99 1.72
CA VAL A 111 6.27 -3.43 1.84
C VAL A 111 7.26 -4.00 2.83
N SER A 112 6.80 -4.82 3.78
CA SER A 112 7.70 -5.62 4.63
C SER A 112 7.80 -7.04 4.11
N GLY A 113 8.96 -7.64 4.30
CA GLY A 113 9.28 -9.04 4.04
C GLY A 113 9.07 -9.96 5.25
N ASP A 114 8.16 -9.60 6.14
CA ASP A 114 7.66 -10.41 7.26
C ASP A 114 6.31 -9.87 7.75
N GLN A 115 5.54 -10.71 8.45
CA GLN A 115 4.38 -10.22 9.21
C GLN A 115 4.88 -9.33 10.33
N GLN A 116 4.59 -8.03 10.28
CA GLN A 116 4.98 -7.12 11.34
C GLN A 116 3.89 -7.14 12.42
N GLY A 117 4.06 -7.96 13.46
CA GLY A 117 3.42 -7.72 14.76
C GLY A 117 4.16 -6.63 15.54
N ASP A 118 3.54 -6.14 16.63
CA ASP A 118 4.05 -5.02 17.46
C ASP A 118 5.52 -5.14 17.94
N ASN A 119 6.15 -6.32 17.86
CA ASN A 119 7.51 -6.59 18.35
C ASN A 119 8.39 -7.42 17.38
N ASP A 120 8.02 -7.55 16.11
CA ASP A 120 8.80 -8.33 15.16
C ASP A 120 9.90 -7.46 14.50
N SER A 121 11.09 -8.04 14.31
CA SER A 121 12.19 -7.36 13.64
C SER A 121 11.95 -7.39 12.12
N ALA A 122 11.87 -6.23 11.47
CA ALA A 122 11.78 -6.18 10.01
C ALA A 122 13.08 -6.68 9.38
N GLN A 123 13.10 -7.90 8.84
CA GLN A 123 14.29 -8.43 8.15
C GLN A 123 14.45 -7.84 6.74
N GLY A 124 13.40 -7.23 6.19
CA GLY A 124 13.45 -6.46 4.96
C GLY A 124 12.27 -5.50 4.82
N GLN A 125 12.55 -4.22 4.58
CA GLN A 125 11.51 -3.25 4.22
C GLN A 125 11.88 -2.58 2.89
N PHE A 126 10.93 -2.52 1.97
CA PHE A 126 11.15 -1.96 0.65
C PHE A 126 10.14 -0.87 0.33
N LEU A 127 10.66 0.27 -0.09
CA LEU A 127 9.86 1.36 -0.63
C LEU A 127 9.81 1.23 -2.15
N TYR A 128 8.61 0.95 -2.66
CA TYR A 128 8.33 0.89 -4.09
C TYR A 128 7.70 2.21 -4.55
N ARG A 129 8.26 2.78 -5.62
CA ARG A 129 7.67 3.92 -6.32
C ARG A 129 6.90 3.38 -7.52
N LEU A 130 5.59 3.60 -7.54
CA LEU A 130 4.66 3.04 -8.50
C LEU A 130 4.02 4.16 -9.32
N GLU A 131 3.97 3.98 -10.64
CA GLU A 131 3.10 4.73 -11.53
C GLU A 131 1.91 3.84 -11.89
N LEU A 132 0.71 4.28 -11.52
CA LEU A 132 -0.54 3.56 -11.73
C LEU A 132 -1.37 4.25 -12.81
N THR A 133 -1.82 3.49 -13.79
CA THR A 133 -2.81 3.92 -14.78
C THR A 133 -4.09 3.13 -14.60
N PHE A 134 -5.17 3.85 -14.28
CA PHE A 134 -6.48 3.26 -14.06
C PHE A 134 -7.28 3.18 -15.37
N PRO A 135 -8.19 2.19 -15.50
CA PRO A 135 -9.19 2.18 -16.55
C PRO A 135 -10.02 3.47 -16.53
N ALA A 136 -10.41 3.96 -17.71
CA ALA A 136 -11.23 5.18 -17.83
C ALA A 136 -12.63 4.99 -17.20
N ASP A 137 -13.17 3.77 -17.26
CA ASP A 137 -14.42 3.39 -16.63
C ASP A 137 -14.17 2.26 -15.63
N LEU A 138 -14.15 2.60 -14.35
CA LEU A 138 -13.96 1.64 -13.26
C LEU A 138 -15.17 0.71 -13.07
N ALA A 139 -16.38 1.14 -13.46
CA ALA A 139 -17.58 0.31 -13.33
C ALA A 139 -17.61 -0.86 -14.33
N GLN A 140 -16.87 -0.74 -15.44
CA GLN A 140 -16.72 -1.78 -16.46
C GLN A 140 -15.31 -2.40 -16.48
N ALA A 141 -14.48 -2.09 -15.48
CA ALA A 141 -13.14 -2.63 -15.39
C ALA A 141 -13.13 -4.14 -15.18
N ALA A 142 -12.08 -4.79 -15.68
CA ALA A 142 -11.81 -6.21 -15.47
C ALA A 142 -10.64 -6.39 -14.49
N PRO A 143 -10.46 -7.58 -13.89
CA PRO A 143 -9.24 -7.91 -13.15
C PRO A 143 -8.01 -7.73 -14.05
N GLY A 144 -6.89 -7.29 -13.46
CA GLY A 144 -5.63 -6.99 -14.16
C GLY A 144 -5.66 -5.70 -14.99
N SER A 145 -6.73 -4.91 -14.94
CA SER A 145 -6.87 -3.71 -15.80
C SER A 145 -6.14 -2.46 -15.30
N ILE A 146 -5.72 -2.43 -14.03
CA ILE A 146 -4.83 -1.38 -13.52
C ILE A 146 -3.43 -1.69 -14.05
N LYS A 147 -2.86 -0.76 -14.84
CA LYS A 147 -1.48 -0.90 -15.33
C LYS A 147 -0.53 -0.32 -14.31
N VAL A 148 0.57 -1.03 -14.09
CA VAL A 148 1.57 -0.67 -13.07
C VAL A 148 2.93 -0.59 -13.72
N LYS A 149 3.66 0.48 -13.42
CA LYS A 149 5.08 0.61 -13.73
C LYS A 149 5.83 0.92 -12.44
N VAL A 150 6.84 0.11 -12.13
CA VAL A 150 7.71 0.37 -10.98
C VAL A 150 8.80 1.35 -11.41
N LEU A 151 8.76 2.55 -10.85
CA LEU A 151 9.70 3.64 -11.13
C LEU A 151 11.01 3.48 -10.33
N GLY A 152 10.94 2.83 -9.18
CA GLY A 152 12.05 2.68 -8.25
C GLY A 152 11.74 1.69 -7.14
N ARG A 153 12.79 1.10 -6.58
CA ARG A 153 12.77 0.26 -5.38
C ARG A 153 13.95 0.67 -4.50
N GLU A 154 13.67 0.91 -3.23
CA GLU A 154 14.69 1.21 -2.22
C GLU A 154 14.58 0.20 -1.08
N ASP A 155 15.71 -0.37 -0.67
CA ASP A 155 15.82 -1.20 0.54
C ASP A 155 15.99 -0.26 1.75
N MET A 156 14.90 -0.09 2.48
CA MET A 156 14.84 0.80 3.64
C MET A 156 15.66 0.25 4.80
N SER A 157 15.65 -1.06 5.00
CA SER A 157 16.47 -1.75 6.02
C SER A 157 17.97 -1.54 5.79
N ALA A 158 18.44 -1.53 4.55
CA ALA A 158 19.84 -1.26 4.21
C ALA A 158 20.18 0.24 4.26
N ALA A 159 19.20 1.12 4.01
CA ALA A 159 19.40 2.56 4.02
C ALA A 159 19.56 3.13 5.44
N ASN A 160 18.97 2.50 6.47
CA ASN A 160 19.09 2.98 7.85
C ASN A 160 18.83 1.86 8.87
N ALA A 161 19.72 1.72 9.86
CA ALA A 161 19.56 0.79 10.98
C ALA A 161 18.25 1.01 11.78
N LEU A 162 17.67 2.21 11.73
CA LEU A 162 16.37 2.54 12.34
C LEU A 162 15.19 1.81 11.69
N PHE A 163 15.34 1.37 10.44
CA PHE A 163 14.30 0.62 9.72
C PHE A 163 14.50 -0.90 9.80
N ALA A 164 15.58 -1.34 10.46
CA ALA A 164 15.91 -2.73 10.75
C ALA A 164 15.77 -3.07 12.25
N SER A 165 15.23 -2.16 13.06
CA SER A 165 14.98 -2.36 14.49
C SER A 165 13.60 -2.95 14.76
N ASP A 166 13.38 -3.45 15.98
CA ASP A 166 12.07 -3.94 16.46
C ASP A 166 10.95 -2.95 16.10
N GLY A 167 9.97 -3.43 15.33
CA GLY A 167 8.84 -2.66 14.80
C GLY A 167 9.03 -2.15 13.37
N GLY A 168 10.21 -1.69 12.94
CA GLY A 168 10.36 -1.10 11.59
C GLY A 168 9.38 0.06 11.28
N VAL A 169 9.23 0.48 10.02
CA VAL A 169 8.25 1.51 9.63
C VAL A 169 6.86 0.90 9.43
N PHE A 170 5.85 1.48 10.07
CA PHE A 170 4.45 1.11 9.92
C PHE A 170 3.64 2.14 9.12
N GLY A 171 3.91 3.42 9.33
CA GLY A 171 3.12 4.51 8.77
C GLY A 171 3.92 5.35 7.79
N MET A 172 3.27 5.78 6.71
CA MET A 172 3.80 6.83 5.83
C MET A 172 2.78 7.94 5.64
N ALA A 173 3.27 9.17 5.55
CA ALA A 173 2.49 10.34 5.17
C ALA A 173 3.31 11.25 4.27
N VAL A 174 2.64 11.98 3.38
CA VAL A 174 3.28 12.95 2.50
C VAL A 174 2.85 14.34 2.94
N GLY A 175 3.81 15.17 3.30
CA GLY A 175 3.58 16.56 3.65
C GLY A 175 4.32 17.51 2.72
N ARG A 176 3.88 18.76 2.71
CA ARG A 176 4.61 19.87 2.11
C ARG A 176 5.20 20.71 3.23
N GLU A 177 6.51 20.87 3.24
CA GLU A 177 7.13 21.83 4.17
C GLU A 177 6.79 23.26 3.76
N VAL A 178 6.85 24.18 4.72
CA VAL A 178 6.58 25.62 4.52
C VAL A 178 7.40 26.21 3.35
N ASN A 179 8.56 25.62 3.05
CA ASN A 179 9.46 26.02 1.96
C ASN A 179 9.26 25.24 0.63
N GLY A 180 8.16 24.50 0.48
CA GLY A 180 7.69 23.96 -0.79
C GLY A 180 8.19 22.57 -1.19
N GLY A 181 9.19 22.02 -0.49
CA GLY A 181 9.64 20.64 -0.69
C GLY A 181 8.60 19.63 -0.22
N ARG A 182 8.31 18.60 -1.03
CA ARG A 182 7.59 17.42 -0.58
C ARG A 182 8.51 16.61 0.32
N ARG A 183 8.02 16.22 1.50
CA ARG A 183 8.72 15.26 2.37
C ARG A 183 7.85 14.05 2.60
N LEU A 184 8.51 12.90 2.61
CA LEU A 184 7.93 11.69 3.13
C LEU A 184 8.18 11.67 4.64
N TYR A 185 7.11 11.52 5.40
CA TYR A 185 7.15 11.31 6.83
C TYR A 185 6.89 9.84 7.07
N THR A 186 7.73 9.19 7.86
CA THR A 186 7.55 7.80 8.24
C THR A 186 7.47 7.68 9.75
N ALA A 187 6.67 6.73 10.23
CA ALA A 187 6.55 6.45 11.66
C ALA A 187 6.79 4.96 11.93
N ASP A 188 7.53 4.66 12.99
CA ASP A 188 7.66 3.31 13.51
C ASP A 188 6.56 2.98 14.52
N TRP A 189 6.47 1.71 14.94
CA TRP A 189 5.48 1.25 15.94
C TRP A 189 5.67 1.87 17.33
N GLN A 190 6.85 2.42 17.60
CA GLN A 190 7.12 3.14 18.84
C GLN A 190 6.66 4.60 18.78
N GLY A 191 6.14 5.05 17.63
CA GLY A 191 5.65 6.40 17.40
C GLY A 191 6.76 7.42 17.12
N ASN A 192 7.98 6.97 16.83
CA ASN A 192 9.03 7.88 16.38
C ASN A 192 8.74 8.34 14.96
N LEU A 193 8.94 9.64 14.70
CA LEU A 193 8.72 10.26 13.39
C LEU A 193 10.05 10.53 12.69
N TYR A 194 10.17 10.07 11.46
CA TYR A 194 11.32 10.29 10.61
C TYR A 194 10.90 11.04 9.34
N THR A 195 11.79 11.87 8.80
CA THR A 195 11.56 12.54 7.52
C THR A 195 12.57 12.04 6.50
N LEU A 196 12.08 11.53 5.39
CA LEU A 196 12.88 11.11 4.25
C LEU A 196 12.78 12.16 3.15
N THR A 197 13.93 12.54 2.63
CA THR A 197 14.00 13.35 1.40
C THR A 197 14.20 12.37 0.24
N PRO A 198 13.25 12.30 -0.71
CA PRO A 198 13.42 11.51 -1.92
C PRO A 198 14.77 11.79 -2.59
N ALA A 199 15.50 10.76 -2.99
CA ALA A 199 16.65 10.95 -3.87
C ALA A 199 16.20 11.61 -5.19
N PRO A 200 17.01 12.53 -5.77
CA PRO A 200 16.67 13.23 -7.01
C PRO A 200 16.51 12.29 -8.21
#